data_AF-A0AA40F515-F1
#
_entry.id   AF-A0AA40F515-F1
#
_cell.length_a   1.000
_cell.length_b   1.000
_cell.length_c   1.000
_cell.angle_alpha   90.00
_cell.angle_beta   90.00
_cell.angle_gamma   90.00
#
_symmetry.space_group_name_H-M   'P 1'
#
loop_
_entity.id
_entity.type
_entity.pdbx_description
1 polymer ?
#
loop_
_entity_poly.entity_id
_entity_poly.type
_entity_poly.pdbx_seq_one_letter_code
_entity_poly.pdbx_strand_id
1 'polypeptide(L)'
;MTEPPAFPTAQELVAAWKFYGGSTAFMRLRWSIRAPVSSAIFVIDSAIDYTSPQQPYYSPSHPGGVHPIASEPATHPPVSSMRLTVMELDRWADNWDMAHGEHEPLFCSQEFDEDNLLVRCCGQGRPGPGPHLDIPASTQPFIMVNDIIEAVHPWLLGLEDKIRMARGLPDGPLKKGFEIYVSPVGSVALGIVDTRIYSPSNLERWWKDMAALAAYKLEMKAAAAGKGLTRAGEEKPGARLGGLIRCYAMQQDL
;
A
#
# COMPACT_ATOMS: atom_id res chain seq x y z
N MET A 1 -26.86 -4.46 28.95
CA MET A 1 -26.41 -4.34 27.54
C MET A 1 -24.90 -4.30 27.59
N THR A 2 -24.22 -5.32 27.09
CA THR A 2 -22.76 -5.34 26.95
C THR A 2 -22.38 -4.44 25.78
N GLU A 3 -21.46 -3.51 26.01
CA GLU A 3 -20.89 -2.65 24.97
C GLU A 3 -20.29 -3.55 23.87
N PRO A 4 -20.47 -3.23 22.57
CA PRO A 4 -19.86 -4.01 21.51
C PRO A 4 -18.33 -4.04 21.72
N PRO A 5 -17.67 -5.18 21.46
CA PRO A 5 -16.22 -5.25 21.62
C PRO A 5 -15.56 -4.20 20.72
N ALA A 6 -14.66 -3.41 21.31
CA ALA A 6 -13.91 -2.38 20.60
C ALA A 6 -13.10 -3.01 19.46
N PHE A 7 -13.05 -2.33 18.31
CA PHE A 7 -12.18 -2.75 17.21
C PHE A 7 -10.71 -2.59 17.61
N PRO A 8 -9.85 -3.57 17.30
CA PRO A 8 -8.43 -3.48 17.61
C PRO A 8 -7.76 -2.39 16.77
N THR A 9 -6.62 -1.91 17.22
CA THR A 9 -5.72 -1.09 16.40
C THR A 9 -4.93 -1.97 15.42
N ALA A 10 -4.40 -1.39 14.35
CA ALA A 10 -3.51 -2.10 13.44
C ALA A 10 -2.27 -2.66 14.17
N GLN A 11 -1.71 -1.89 15.10
CA GLN A 11 -0.55 -2.28 15.90
C GLN A 11 -0.84 -3.49 16.79
N GLU A 12 -2.02 -3.57 17.39
CA GLU A 12 -2.44 -4.75 18.17
C GLU A 12 -2.54 -6.00 17.31
N LEU A 13 -3.03 -5.89 16.07
CA LEU A 13 -3.08 -7.02 15.14
C LEU A 13 -1.68 -7.49 14.74
N VAL A 14 -0.79 -6.55 14.43
CA VAL A 14 0.62 -6.84 14.10
C VAL A 14 1.33 -7.51 15.28
N ALA A 15 1.21 -6.93 16.48
CA ALA A 15 1.82 -7.50 17.69
C ALA A 15 1.29 -8.91 18.02
N ALA A 16 0.03 -9.18 17.72
CA ALA A 16 -0.59 -10.49 17.88
C ALA A 16 -0.32 -11.46 16.70
N TRP A 17 0.51 -11.09 15.73
CA TRP A 17 0.79 -11.87 14.52
C TRP A 17 -0.49 -12.28 13.76
N LYS A 18 -1.51 -11.42 13.80
CA LYS A 18 -2.77 -11.65 13.09
C LYS A 18 -2.69 -11.06 11.70
N PHE A 19 -3.15 -11.85 10.71
CA PHE A 19 -3.24 -11.37 9.34
C PHE A 19 -4.16 -10.14 9.25
N TYR A 20 -3.64 -9.08 8.65
CA TYR A 20 -4.29 -7.77 8.56
C TYR A 20 -3.86 -7.12 7.24
N GLY A 21 -4.80 -6.48 6.54
CA GLY A 21 -4.50 -5.68 5.35
C GLY A 21 -5.73 -5.12 4.67
N GLY A 22 -5.55 -4.57 3.46
CA GLY A 22 -6.65 -3.94 2.72
C GLY A 22 -7.87 -4.85 2.60
N SER A 23 -9.06 -4.30 2.81
CA SER A 23 -10.32 -4.99 2.57
C SER A 23 -10.55 -5.19 1.07
N THR A 24 -11.51 -6.05 0.72
CA THR A 24 -11.90 -6.20 -0.69
C THR A 24 -12.50 -4.91 -1.25
N ALA A 25 -13.10 -4.06 -0.41
CA ALA A 25 -13.58 -2.74 -0.84
C ALA A 25 -12.41 -1.83 -1.22
N PHE A 26 -11.38 -1.77 -0.37
CA PHE A 26 -10.18 -0.98 -0.61
C PHE A 26 -9.39 -1.47 -1.83
N MET A 27 -9.35 -2.79 -2.07
CA MET A 27 -8.72 -3.39 -3.26
C MET A 27 -9.40 -3.04 -4.59
N ARG A 28 -10.62 -2.48 -4.57
CA ARG A 28 -11.31 -1.99 -5.77
C ARG A 28 -10.80 -0.62 -6.24
N LEU A 29 -10.02 0.08 -5.41
CA LEU A 29 -9.49 1.38 -5.77
C LEU A 29 -8.44 1.27 -6.89
N ARG A 30 -8.52 2.22 -7.81
CA ARG A 30 -7.51 2.56 -8.81
C ARG A 30 -7.14 4.01 -8.58
N TRP A 31 -6.05 4.21 -7.85
CA TRP A 31 -5.72 5.49 -7.26
C TRP A 31 -4.40 6.02 -7.81
N SER A 32 -4.48 7.01 -8.70
CA SER A 32 -3.32 7.77 -9.17
C SER A 32 -3.03 8.95 -8.24
N ILE A 33 -1.76 9.21 -7.96
CA ILE A 33 -1.34 10.36 -7.14
C ILE A 33 -1.03 11.62 -7.96
N ARG A 34 -1.33 11.62 -9.28
CA ARG A 34 -0.97 12.71 -10.20
C ARG A 34 -2.08 13.72 -10.48
N ALA A 35 -3.30 13.42 -10.03
CA ALA A 35 -4.47 14.25 -10.28
C ALA A 35 -5.07 14.72 -8.96
N PRO A 36 -5.84 15.82 -8.95
CA PRO A 36 -6.63 16.19 -7.79
C PRO A 36 -7.50 15.02 -7.33
N VAL A 37 -7.69 14.89 -6.01
CA VAL A 37 -8.43 13.78 -5.38
C VAL A 37 -9.77 13.48 -6.06
N SER A 38 -10.48 14.54 -6.49
CA SER A 38 -11.76 14.49 -7.19
C SER A 38 -11.75 13.71 -8.51
N SER A 39 -10.58 13.55 -9.13
CA SER A 39 -10.40 12.86 -10.41
C SER A 39 -9.33 11.77 -10.38
N ALA A 40 -8.62 11.61 -9.27
CA ALA A 40 -7.49 10.69 -9.14
C ALA A 40 -7.89 9.24 -8.88
N ILE A 41 -9.13 9.00 -8.48
CA ILE A 41 -9.58 7.73 -7.91
C ILE A 41 -10.76 7.18 -8.67
N PHE A 42 -10.59 5.96 -9.15
CA PHE A 42 -11.63 5.14 -9.77
C PHE A 42 -11.88 3.89 -8.93
N VAL A 43 -13.08 3.34 -9.05
CA VAL A 43 -13.54 2.15 -8.34
C VAL A 43 -13.99 1.14 -9.38
N ILE A 44 -13.37 -0.04 -9.39
CA ILE A 44 -13.82 -1.17 -10.22
C ILE A 44 -15.04 -1.85 -9.57
N ASP A 45 -15.93 -2.47 -10.35
CA ASP A 45 -17.13 -3.12 -9.81
C ASP A 45 -16.80 -4.34 -8.94
N SER A 46 -15.78 -5.10 -9.30
CA SER A 46 -15.42 -6.35 -8.62
C SER A 46 -13.94 -6.41 -8.27
N ALA A 47 -13.63 -6.65 -6.99
CA ALA A 47 -12.25 -6.78 -6.52
C ALA A 47 -11.51 -7.98 -7.14
N ILE A 48 -12.25 -9.02 -7.56
CA ILE A 48 -11.70 -10.26 -8.13
C ILE A 48 -11.63 -10.25 -9.66
N ASP A 49 -12.19 -9.20 -10.28
CA ASP A 49 -12.16 -9.01 -11.73
C ASP A 49 -11.59 -7.62 -12.04
N TYR A 50 -10.30 -7.59 -12.37
CA TYR A 50 -9.59 -6.35 -12.62
C TYR A 50 -10.00 -5.66 -13.92
N THR A 51 -10.72 -6.34 -14.82
CA THR A 51 -11.24 -5.76 -16.07
C THR A 51 -12.68 -5.29 -15.94
N SER A 52 -13.29 -5.48 -14.76
CA SER A 52 -14.65 -5.01 -14.49
C SER A 52 -14.80 -3.50 -14.71
N PRO A 53 -16.01 -3.02 -15.07
CA PRO A 53 -16.24 -1.61 -15.31
C PRO A 53 -15.77 -0.75 -14.14
N GLN A 54 -15.31 0.46 -14.47
CA GLN A 54 -14.79 1.40 -13.49
C GLN A 54 -15.67 2.65 -13.45
N GLN A 55 -15.84 3.21 -12.27
CA GLN A 55 -16.57 4.45 -12.05
C GLN A 55 -15.75 5.41 -11.18
N PRO A 56 -15.91 6.73 -11.35
CA PRO A 56 -15.24 7.71 -10.50
C PRO A 56 -15.63 7.54 -9.04
N TYR A 57 -14.66 7.70 -8.13
CA TYR A 57 -14.93 7.72 -6.69
C TYR A 57 -15.74 8.96 -6.30
N TYR A 58 -15.39 10.13 -6.82
CA TYR A 58 -16.16 11.36 -6.66
C TYR A 58 -17.05 11.56 -7.89
N SER A 59 -18.36 11.68 -7.69
CA SER A 59 -19.31 11.97 -8.77
C SER A 59 -20.58 12.61 -8.22
N PRO A 60 -21.15 13.62 -8.91
CA PRO A 60 -22.47 14.17 -8.58
C PRO A 60 -23.60 13.13 -8.65
N SER A 61 -23.40 12.01 -9.36
CA SER A 61 -24.38 10.92 -9.44
C SER A 61 -24.44 10.08 -8.17
N HIS A 62 -23.42 10.15 -7.30
CA HIS A 62 -23.38 9.38 -6.07
C HIS A 62 -24.13 10.11 -4.94
N PRO A 63 -24.82 9.37 -4.06
CA PRO A 63 -25.36 9.96 -2.84
C PRO A 63 -24.25 10.63 -2.02
N GLY A 64 -24.39 11.92 -1.72
CA GLY A 64 -23.37 12.69 -1.00
C GLY A 64 -22.10 13.00 -1.81
N GLY A 65 -22.10 12.76 -3.12
CA GLY A 65 -20.99 13.09 -4.01
C GLY A 65 -19.81 12.09 -4.00
N VAL A 66 -19.89 11.03 -3.19
CA VAL A 66 -18.83 10.02 -3.01
C VAL A 66 -19.37 8.60 -3.21
N HIS A 67 -18.55 7.72 -3.77
CA HIS A 67 -18.94 6.35 -4.08
C HIS A 67 -19.30 5.57 -2.80
N PRO A 68 -20.32 4.67 -2.80
CA PRO A 68 -20.78 3.96 -1.60
C PRO A 68 -19.71 3.18 -0.82
N ILE A 69 -18.62 2.76 -1.48
CA ILE A 69 -17.47 2.11 -0.81
C ILE A 69 -16.80 3.01 0.22
N ALA A 70 -17.02 4.33 0.14
CA ALA A 70 -16.47 5.32 1.05
C ALA A 70 -16.74 4.98 2.52
N SER A 71 -17.90 4.37 2.81
CA SER A 71 -18.32 3.97 4.15
C SER A 71 -17.97 2.53 4.52
N GLU A 72 -17.36 1.76 3.61
CA GLU A 72 -16.92 0.40 3.90
C GLU A 72 -15.61 0.40 4.71
N PRO A 73 -15.34 -0.65 5.51
CA PRO A 73 -14.06 -0.80 6.19
C PRO A 73 -12.90 -0.79 5.18
N ALA A 74 -11.88 0.01 5.43
CA ALA A 74 -10.69 0.02 4.59
C ALA A 74 -9.85 -1.25 4.73
N THR A 75 -10.00 -1.96 5.85
CA THR A 75 -9.16 -3.08 6.23
C THR A 75 -9.96 -4.31 6.60
N HIS A 76 -9.28 -5.46 6.56
CA HIS A 76 -9.80 -6.72 7.04
C HIS A 76 -8.74 -7.44 7.90
N PRO A 77 -9.04 -7.74 9.18
CA PRO A 77 -10.24 -7.27 9.91
C PRO A 77 -10.26 -5.74 10.07
N PRO A 78 -11.44 -5.12 10.31
CA PRO A 78 -11.52 -3.67 10.53
C PRO A 78 -10.75 -3.24 11.78
N VAL A 79 -10.15 -2.05 11.74
CA VAL A 79 -9.35 -1.49 12.84
C VAL A 79 -9.83 -0.10 13.24
N SER A 80 -9.63 0.26 14.50
CA SER A 80 -10.00 1.58 15.06
C SER A 80 -8.95 2.67 14.80
N SER A 81 -7.70 2.31 14.59
CA SER A 81 -6.61 3.23 14.23
C SER A 81 -5.50 2.49 13.48
N MET A 82 -4.72 3.22 12.66
CA MET A 82 -3.51 2.70 12.03
C MET A 82 -2.44 3.78 11.88
N ARG A 83 -1.18 3.35 11.83
CA ARG A 83 -0.04 4.17 11.39
C ARG A 83 0.37 3.73 10.00
N LEU A 84 0.32 4.65 9.04
CA LEU A 84 0.75 4.43 7.67
C LEU A 84 2.16 4.97 7.45
N THR A 85 2.97 4.23 6.72
CA THR A 85 4.25 4.67 6.17
C THR A 85 4.24 4.55 4.64
N VAL A 86 5.27 5.08 3.98
CA VAL A 86 5.48 4.88 2.54
C VAL A 86 6.67 3.95 2.37
N MET A 87 6.44 2.77 1.80
CA MET A 87 7.44 1.69 1.70
C MET A 87 8.73 2.17 1.00
N GLU A 88 8.60 3.02 -0.02
CA GLU A 88 9.72 3.59 -0.76
C GLU A 88 10.57 4.52 0.10
N LEU A 89 9.96 5.25 1.03
CA LEU A 89 10.66 6.18 1.92
C LEU A 89 11.28 5.47 3.11
N ASP A 90 10.63 4.43 3.63
CA ASP A 90 11.17 3.61 4.72
C ASP A 90 12.46 2.91 4.29
N ARG A 91 12.49 2.36 3.07
CA ARG A 91 13.68 1.69 2.51
C ARG A 91 14.69 2.65 1.89
N TRP A 92 14.43 3.95 1.87
CA TRP A 92 15.27 4.87 1.12
C TRP A 92 16.70 4.94 1.68
N ALA A 93 16.83 4.97 3.01
CA ALA A 93 18.14 4.98 3.66
C ALA A 93 18.94 3.70 3.33
N ASP A 94 18.31 2.53 3.37
CA ASP A 94 18.98 1.25 3.12
C ASP A 94 19.33 1.07 1.64
N ASN A 95 18.41 1.45 0.73
CA ASN A 95 18.69 1.44 -0.71
C ASN A 95 19.82 2.42 -1.06
N TRP A 96 19.87 3.57 -0.39
CA TRP A 96 20.94 4.53 -0.55
C TRP A 96 22.26 3.95 -0.06
N ASP A 97 22.28 3.34 1.13
CA ASP A 97 23.47 2.70 1.70
C ASP A 97 23.99 1.57 0.81
N MET A 98 23.12 0.68 0.33
CA MET A 98 23.47 -0.39 -0.60
C MET A 98 24.06 0.16 -1.92
N ALA A 99 23.53 1.27 -2.43
CA ALA A 99 24.02 1.88 -3.67
C ALA A 99 25.35 2.64 -3.49
N HIS A 100 25.65 3.14 -2.30
CA HIS A 100 26.77 4.06 -2.05
C HIS A 100 27.88 3.47 -1.16
N GLY A 101 27.61 2.39 -0.43
CA GLY A 101 28.54 1.75 0.50
C GLY A 101 29.72 1.08 -0.20
N GLU A 102 29.56 0.68 -1.47
CA GLU A 102 30.61 0.05 -2.28
C GLU A 102 31.40 1.05 -3.14
N HIS A 103 31.09 2.35 -3.06
CA HIS A 103 31.85 3.34 -3.82
C HIS A 103 33.30 3.42 -3.34
N GLU A 104 34.24 3.31 -4.29
CA GLU A 104 35.65 3.51 -4.00
C GLU A 104 35.94 4.99 -3.66
N PRO A 105 36.72 5.28 -2.60
CA PRO A 105 37.00 6.66 -2.16
C PRO A 105 37.65 7.55 -3.22
N LEU A 106 38.30 6.96 -4.23
CA LEU A 106 38.93 7.68 -5.33
C LEU A 106 37.92 8.26 -6.32
N PHE A 107 36.70 7.74 -6.36
CA PHE A 107 35.65 8.15 -7.31
C PHE A 107 34.55 8.98 -6.66
N CYS A 108 34.43 8.95 -5.34
CA CYS A 108 33.35 9.63 -4.64
C CYS A 108 33.72 9.95 -3.18
N SER A 109 33.49 11.20 -2.74
CA SER A 109 33.69 11.58 -1.34
C SER A 109 32.66 10.88 -0.44
N GLN A 110 33.14 10.27 0.63
CA GLN A 110 32.34 9.63 1.66
C GLN A 110 32.55 10.35 2.99
N GLU A 111 31.46 10.59 3.73
CA GLU A 111 31.49 11.07 5.11
C GLU A 111 30.80 10.03 5.98
N PHE A 112 31.46 9.66 7.07
CA PHE A 112 30.94 8.74 8.08
C PHE A 112 30.76 9.49 9.40
N ASP A 113 29.76 9.10 10.19
CA ASP A 113 29.57 9.63 11.54
C ASP A 113 30.45 8.92 12.59
N GLU A 114 30.23 9.24 13.88
CA GLU A 114 30.98 8.67 15.00
C GLU A 114 30.79 7.17 15.17
N ASP A 115 29.66 6.62 14.69
CA ASP A 115 29.32 5.20 14.71
C ASP A 115 29.78 4.47 13.44
N ASN A 116 30.57 5.14 12.60
CA ASN A 116 31.05 4.65 11.30
C ASN A 116 29.90 4.32 10.33
N LEU A 117 28.76 5.01 10.46
CA LEU A 117 27.66 4.95 9.52
C LEU A 117 27.92 5.91 8.36
N LEU A 118 27.76 5.45 7.12
CA LEU A 118 27.88 6.32 5.95
C LEU A 118 26.73 7.35 5.95
N VAL A 119 27.06 8.64 6.10
CA VAL A 119 26.06 9.74 6.21
C VAL A 119 26.08 10.69 5.02
N ARG A 120 27.12 10.67 4.19
CA ARG A 120 27.16 11.36 2.90
C ARG A 120 27.97 10.59 1.88
N CYS A 121 27.50 10.57 0.65
CA CYS A 121 28.21 10.02 -0.49
C CYS A 121 27.79 10.76 -1.76
N CYS A 122 28.74 11.09 -2.62
CA CYS A 122 28.53 11.65 -3.97
C CYS A 122 27.76 12.96 -3.94
N GLY A 123 28.06 13.78 -2.92
CA GLY A 123 27.39 15.05 -2.67
C GLY A 123 26.00 14.92 -2.04
N GLN A 124 25.47 13.69 -1.89
CA GLN A 124 24.14 13.42 -1.34
C GLN A 124 24.25 12.99 0.13
N GLY A 125 23.40 13.57 0.98
CA GLY A 125 23.27 13.10 2.36
C GLY A 125 22.44 11.82 2.42
N ARG A 126 22.75 10.95 3.39
CA ARG A 126 21.94 9.78 3.70
C ARG A 126 20.51 10.23 4.03
N PRO A 127 19.48 9.63 3.42
CA PRO A 127 18.10 9.89 3.77
C PRO A 127 17.83 9.58 5.24
N GLY A 128 17.06 10.45 5.90
CA GLY A 128 16.54 10.18 7.24
C GLY A 128 15.39 9.15 7.21
N PRO A 129 14.80 8.84 8.39
CA PRO A 129 13.69 7.91 8.49
C PRO A 129 12.47 8.40 7.67
N GLY A 130 11.71 7.44 7.15
CA GLY A 130 10.48 7.69 6.41
C GLY A 130 9.42 8.42 7.26
N PRO A 131 8.62 9.32 6.64
CA PRO A 131 7.50 9.95 7.33
C PRO A 131 6.39 8.93 7.58
N HIS A 132 5.61 9.16 8.63
CA HIS A 132 4.41 8.37 8.93
C HIS A 132 3.18 9.26 9.12
N LEU A 133 2.00 8.65 8.96
CA LEU A 133 0.70 9.28 9.14
C LEU A 133 -0.17 8.40 10.04
N ASP A 134 -0.59 8.94 11.18
CA ASP A 134 -1.54 8.27 12.08
C ASP A 134 -2.98 8.60 11.64
N ILE A 135 -3.80 7.57 11.42
CA ILE A 135 -5.19 7.68 10.96
C ILE A 135 -6.08 7.02 12.00
N PRO A 136 -6.88 7.78 12.77
CA PRO A 136 -7.95 7.24 13.60
C PRO A 136 -9.22 7.02 12.79
N ALA A 137 -10.11 6.16 13.28
CA ALA A 137 -11.47 6.07 12.77
C ALA A 137 -12.23 7.39 13.02
N SER A 138 -12.99 7.85 12.03
CA SER A 138 -13.65 9.16 12.09
C SER A 138 -15.06 9.10 12.69
N THR A 139 -15.98 8.45 11.98
CA THR A 139 -17.42 8.43 12.27
C THR A 139 -17.93 7.04 12.63
N GLN A 140 -17.32 6.01 12.07
CA GLN A 140 -17.54 4.62 12.42
C GLN A 140 -16.52 4.19 13.48
N PRO A 141 -16.78 3.12 14.23
CA PRO A 141 -15.82 2.58 15.20
C PRO A 141 -14.60 1.89 14.54
N PHE A 142 -14.50 1.96 13.20
CA PHE A 142 -13.41 1.44 12.40
C PHE A 142 -13.05 2.44 11.28
N ILE A 143 -11.83 2.34 10.75
CA ILE A 143 -11.36 3.16 9.64
C ILE A 143 -12.10 2.78 8.35
N MET A 144 -12.74 3.78 7.74
CA MET A 144 -13.41 3.64 6.47
C MET A 144 -12.46 3.91 5.30
N VAL A 145 -12.84 3.48 4.10
CA VAL A 145 -12.09 3.80 2.86
C VAL A 145 -11.94 5.32 2.69
N ASN A 146 -12.98 6.11 3.02
CA ASN A 146 -12.92 7.57 2.92
C ASN A 146 -11.87 8.19 3.86
N ASP A 147 -11.76 7.68 5.09
CA ASP A 147 -10.79 8.17 6.07
C ASP A 147 -9.35 8.05 5.54
N ILE A 148 -9.05 6.93 4.87
CA ILE A 148 -7.76 6.73 4.22
C ILE A 148 -7.60 7.71 3.05
N ILE A 149 -8.57 7.81 2.15
CA ILE A 149 -8.45 8.66 0.95
C ILE A 149 -8.21 10.12 1.32
N GLU A 150 -9.00 10.66 2.24
CA GLU A 150 -8.94 12.08 2.64
C GLU A 150 -7.63 12.42 3.37
N ALA A 151 -7.12 11.50 4.21
CA ALA A 151 -5.88 11.74 4.94
C ALA A 151 -4.63 11.49 4.07
N VAL A 152 -4.61 10.39 3.31
CA VAL A 152 -3.43 9.94 2.58
C VAL A 152 -3.21 10.71 1.28
N HIS A 153 -4.26 11.12 0.56
CA HIS A 153 -4.05 11.82 -0.71
C HIS A 153 -3.24 13.12 -0.59
N PRO A 154 -3.64 14.11 0.24
CA PRO A 154 -2.85 15.33 0.41
C PRO A 154 -1.48 15.05 1.03
N TRP A 155 -1.37 14.05 1.91
CA TRP A 155 -0.10 13.64 2.49
C TRP A 155 0.89 13.13 1.43
N LEU A 156 0.44 12.25 0.52
CA LEU A 156 1.27 11.75 -0.58
C LEU A 156 1.68 12.85 -1.55
N LEU A 157 0.78 13.80 -1.85
CA LEU A 157 1.13 14.98 -2.66
C LEU A 157 2.24 15.81 -1.99
N GLY A 158 2.19 15.99 -0.67
CA GLY A 158 3.26 16.66 0.09
C GLY A 158 4.58 15.88 0.15
N LEU A 159 4.57 14.59 -0.21
CA LEU A 159 5.74 13.72 -0.25
C LEU A 159 6.24 13.44 -1.67
N GLU A 160 5.64 14.03 -2.71
CA GLU A 160 5.92 13.70 -4.11
C GLU A 160 7.42 13.79 -4.42
N ASP A 161 8.09 14.87 -4.03
CA ASP A 161 9.52 15.08 -4.29
C ASP A 161 10.39 14.02 -3.59
N LYS A 162 10.06 13.66 -2.35
CA LYS A 162 10.79 12.61 -1.62
C LYS A 162 10.59 11.25 -2.27
N ILE A 163 9.36 10.91 -2.65
CA ILE A 163 9.04 9.64 -3.34
C ILE A 163 9.77 9.59 -4.68
N ARG A 164 9.87 10.73 -5.38
CA ARG A 164 10.65 10.86 -6.61
C ARG A 164 12.12 10.58 -6.39
N MET A 165 12.74 11.25 -5.43
CA MET A 165 14.15 11.05 -5.12
C MET A 165 14.44 9.60 -4.70
N ALA A 166 13.62 9.03 -3.80
CA ALA A 166 13.76 7.66 -3.33
C ALA A 166 13.70 6.61 -4.45
N ARG A 167 12.96 6.89 -5.53
CA ARG A 167 12.84 6.02 -6.70
C ARG A 167 13.80 6.35 -7.84
N GLY A 168 14.70 7.32 -7.65
CA GLY A 168 15.57 7.83 -8.72
C GLY A 168 14.78 8.40 -9.90
N LEU A 169 13.65 9.05 -9.65
CA LEU A 169 12.87 9.76 -10.68
C LEU A 169 13.62 11.03 -11.10
N PRO A 170 13.72 11.31 -12.41
CA PRO A 170 14.28 12.58 -12.86
C PRO A 170 13.39 13.75 -12.43
N ASP A 171 14.02 14.91 -12.24
CA ASP A 171 13.30 16.16 -11.99
C ASP A 171 12.37 16.50 -13.16
N GLY A 172 11.24 17.14 -12.83
CA GLY A 172 10.24 17.57 -13.80
C GLY A 172 9.10 16.56 -14.03
N PRO A 173 8.24 16.81 -15.05
CA PRO A 173 7.07 15.99 -15.29
C PRO A 173 7.49 14.59 -15.76
N LEU A 174 6.99 13.55 -15.07
CA LEU A 174 7.12 12.18 -15.57
C LEU A 174 6.51 12.09 -16.96
N LYS A 175 7.21 11.43 -17.89
CA LYS A 175 6.74 11.25 -19.27
C LYS A 175 5.30 10.72 -19.27
N LYS A 176 4.52 11.15 -20.26
CA LYS A 176 3.15 10.67 -20.49
C LYS A 176 3.15 9.14 -20.57
N GLY A 177 2.25 8.48 -19.82
CA GLY A 177 2.21 7.02 -19.69
C GLY A 177 2.92 6.47 -18.45
N PHE A 178 3.60 7.32 -17.68
CA PHE A 178 4.07 6.97 -16.34
C PHE A 178 3.05 7.37 -15.29
N GLU A 179 2.37 6.35 -14.76
CA GLU A 179 1.39 6.52 -13.70
C GLU A 179 1.95 5.93 -12.42
N ILE A 180 1.68 6.64 -11.33
CA ILE A 180 2.05 6.23 -9.99
C ILE A 180 0.77 5.87 -9.25
N TYR A 181 0.64 4.61 -8.87
CA TYR A 181 -0.54 4.11 -8.17
C TYR A 181 -0.24 3.77 -6.71
N VAL A 182 -1.20 4.06 -5.84
CA VAL A 182 -1.20 3.55 -4.46
C VAL A 182 -1.56 2.07 -4.48
N SER A 183 -0.73 1.23 -3.86
CA SER A 183 -1.00 -0.20 -3.68
C SER A 183 -2.03 -0.40 -2.56
N PRO A 184 -3.20 -1.02 -2.83
CA PRO A 184 -4.22 -1.27 -1.82
C PRO A 184 -3.96 -2.54 -0.99
N VAL A 185 -2.77 -3.14 -1.11
CA VAL A 185 -2.41 -4.39 -0.41
C VAL A 185 -1.89 -4.12 1.00
N GLY A 186 -1.10 -3.05 1.11
CA GLY A 186 -0.40 -2.67 2.31
C GLY A 186 -1.35 -2.43 3.46
N SER A 187 -1.02 -3.01 4.62
CA SER A 187 -1.80 -2.90 5.84
C SER A 187 -1.32 -1.75 6.73
N VAL A 188 -0.01 -1.48 6.67
CA VAL A 188 0.71 -0.42 7.39
C VAL A 188 1.69 0.36 6.51
N ALA A 189 2.18 -0.23 5.42
CA ALA A 189 3.06 0.45 4.47
C ALA A 189 2.37 0.59 3.11
N LEU A 190 2.14 1.83 2.67
CA LEU A 190 1.65 2.12 1.33
C LEU A 190 2.78 1.87 0.34
N GLY A 191 2.57 0.92 -0.56
CA GLY A 191 3.46 0.70 -1.69
C GLY A 191 3.11 1.62 -2.85
N ILE A 192 4.11 2.06 -3.59
CA ILE A 192 3.95 2.89 -4.78
C ILE A 192 4.31 2.07 -6.03
N VAL A 193 3.32 1.87 -6.90
CA VAL A 193 3.48 1.13 -8.15
C VAL A 193 3.79 2.11 -9.27
N ASP A 194 4.90 1.87 -9.98
CA ASP A 194 5.42 2.70 -11.07
C ASP A 194 5.47 1.90 -12.38
N THR A 195 4.85 2.43 -13.44
CA THR A 195 4.79 1.81 -14.77
C THR A 195 6.10 1.91 -15.57
N ARG A 196 7.19 2.46 -15.02
CA ARG A 196 8.55 2.47 -15.65
C ARG A 196 9.31 1.17 -15.46
N ILE A 197 9.30 0.64 -14.24
CA ILE A 197 9.98 -0.63 -13.88
C ILE A 197 9.25 -1.82 -14.54
N TYR A 198 8.01 -1.56 -14.97
CA TYR A 198 7.01 -2.52 -15.35
C TYR A 198 6.36 -2.02 -16.65
N SER A 199 6.79 -2.49 -17.84
CA SER A 199 6.13 -2.25 -19.15
C SER A 199 4.59 -2.30 -19.06
N PRO A 200 3.80 -1.74 -20.00
CA PRO A 200 2.33 -1.73 -19.92
C PRO A 200 1.67 -3.08 -19.55
N SER A 201 2.24 -4.21 -20.02
CA SER A 201 1.88 -5.59 -19.66
C SER A 201 2.00 -5.93 -18.16
N ASN A 202 2.82 -5.19 -17.41
CA ASN A 202 3.07 -5.40 -16.00
C ASN A 202 2.11 -4.62 -15.09
N LEU A 203 1.53 -3.48 -15.52
CA LEU A 203 0.42 -2.87 -14.76
C LEU A 203 -0.82 -3.77 -14.82
N GLU A 204 -1.09 -4.34 -16.00
CA GLU A 204 -2.15 -5.34 -16.16
C GLU A 204 -1.88 -6.58 -15.28
N ARG A 205 -0.64 -7.10 -15.33
CA ARG A 205 -0.22 -8.20 -14.47
C ARG A 205 -0.38 -7.86 -12.98
N TRP A 206 0.01 -6.66 -12.57
CA TRP A 206 -0.16 -6.19 -11.20
C TRP A 206 -1.63 -6.24 -10.79
N TRP A 207 -2.52 -5.67 -11.60
CA TRP A 207 -3.95 -5.70 -11.31
C TRP A 207 -4.53 -7.12 -11.29
N LYS A 208 -4.03 -8.01 -12.14
CA LYS A 208 -4.37 -9.42 -12.13
C LYS A 208 -3.93 -10.11 -10.82
N ASP A 209 -2.72 -9.81 -10.34
CA ASP A 209 -2.22 -10.32 -9.06
C ASP A 209 -3.06 -9.77 -7.88
N MET A 210 -3.51 -8.52 -7.95
CA MET A 210 -4.44 -7.94 -6.97
C MET A 210 -5.79 -8.65 -6.96
N ALA A 211 -6.32 -8.97 -8.14
CA ALA A 211 -7.60 -9.66 -8.28
C ALA A 211 -7.53 -11.07 -7.68
N ALA A 212 -6.43 -11.78 -7.94
CA ALA A 212 -6.17 -13.09 -7.35
C ALA A 212 -6.04 -13.04 -5.82
N LEU A 213 -5.38 -12.00 -5.28
CA LEU A 213 -5.29 -11.79 -3.84
C LEU A 213 -6.67 -11.49 -3.21
N ALA A 214 -7.50 -10.68 -3.87
CA ALA A 214 -8.86 -10.40 -3.43
C ALA A 214 -9.72 -11.67 -3.39
N ALA A 215 -9.60 -12.53 -4.42
CA ALA A 215 -10.31 -13.80 -4.48
C ALA A 215 -9.91 -14.72 -3.32
N TYR A 216 -8.61 -14.85 -3.07
CA TYR A 216 -8.09 -15.60 -1.92
C TYR A 216 -8.64 -15.08 -0.58
N LYS A 217 -8.71 -13.75 -0.39
CA LYS A 217 -9.28 -13.15 0.83
C LYS A 217 -10.76 -13.48 1.01
N LEU A 218 -11.55 -13.47 -0.07
CA LEU A 218 -12.96 -13.83 -0.02
C LEU A 218 -13.16 -15.31 0.34
N GLU A 219 -12.35 -16.20 -0.24
CA GLU A 219 -12.37 -17.64 0.08
C GLU A 219 -12.04 -17.89 1.56
N MET A 220 -10.99 -17.24 2.09
CA MET A 220 -10.62 -17.36 3.50
C MET A 220 -11.73 -16.85 4.44
N LYS A 221 -12.38 -15.74 4.07
CA LYS A 221 -13.53 -15.21 4.83
C LYS A 221 -14.72 -16.17 4.81
N ALA A 222 -15.03 -16.77 3.65
CA ALA A 222 -16.10 -17.76 3.53
C ALA A 222 -15.81 -19.04 4.33
N ALA A 223 -14.58 -19.54 4.27
CA ALA A 223 -14.14 -20.70 5.05
C ALA A 223 -14.22 -20.45 6.57
N ALA A 224 -13.85 -19.24 7.02
CA ALA A 224 -13.97 -18.85 8.43
C ALA A 224 -15.44 -18.76 8.89
N ALA A 225 -16.36 -18.32 8.02
CA ALA A 225 -17.78 -18.23 8.31
C ALA A 225 -18.47 -19.61 8.37
N GLY A 226 -17.93 -20.63 7.70
CA GLY A 226 -18.49 -21.98 7.62
C GLY A 226 -18.15 -22.95 8.76
N LYS A 227 -17.34 -22.56 9.77
CA LYS A 227 -16.87 -23.41 10.88
C LYS A 227 -16.39 -24.81 10.46
N GLY A 228 -15.10 -24.94 10.17
CA GLY A 228 -14.38 -26.22 10.22
C GLY A 228 -13.30 -26.33 9.15
N LEU A 229 -12.03 -26.09 9.51
CA LEU A 229 -10.93 -26.68 8.75
C LEU A 229 -10.98 -28.20 8.97
N THR A 230 -11.71 -28.93 8.12
CA THR A 230 -11.45 -30.35 7.95
C THR A 230 -10.13 -30.49 7.23
N ARG A 231 -9.09 -30.81 8.01
CA ARG A 231 -7.78 -31.18 7.53
C ARG A 231 -7.91 -32.56 6.87
N ALA A 232 -8.07 -32.60 5.56
CA ALA A 232 -7.85 -33.78 4.74
C ALA A 232 -7.32 -33.34 3.37
N GLY A 233 -6.24 -33.96 2.94
CA GLY A 233 -5.44 -33.55 1.79
C GLY A 233 -6.22 -33.56 0.50
N GLU A 234 -6.13 -32.44 -0.21
CA GLU A 234 -6.29 -32.31 -1.66
C GLU A 234 -5.47 -31.07 -2.05
N GLU A 235 -4.82 -31.13 -3.22
CA GLU A 235 -3.84 -30.15 -3.68
C GLU A 235 -4.35 -28.71 -3.55
N LYS A 236 -3.60 -27.88 -2.80
CA LYS A 236 -3.97 -26.49 -2.56
C LYS A 236 -4.02 -25.70 -3.88
N PRO A 237 -5.16 -25.10 -4.26
CA PRO A 237 -5.16 -24.01 -5.23
C PRO A 237 -4.53 -22.79 -4.56
N GLY A 238 -3.20 -22.73 -4.53
CA GLY A 238 -2.49 -21.73 -3.72
C GLY A 238 -0.97 -21.82 -3.72
N ALA A 239 -0.38 -22.86 -4.32
CA ALA A 239 1.09 -23.01 -4.35
C ALA A 239 1.81 -21.86 -5.09
N ARG A 240 1.15 -21.19 -6.05
CA ARG A 240 1.70 -20.00 -6.75
C ARG A 240 1.46 -18.68 -6.01
N LEU A 241 0.31 -18.51 -5.34
CA LEU A 241 -0.01 -17.28 -4.58
C LEU A 241 0.69 -17.22 -3.23
N GLY A 242 0.94 -18.38 -2.59
CA GLY A 242 1.76 -18.46 -1.38
C GLY A 242 3.21 -17.98 -1.59
N GLY A 243 3.73 -18.07 -2.81
CA GLY A 243 5.03 -17.49 -3.20
C GLY A 243 4.98 -15.97 -3.34
N LEU A 244 3.94 -15.40 -3.95
CA LEU A 244 3.75 -13.95 -4.08
C LEU A 244 3.49 -13.27 -2.73
N ILE A 245 2.68 -13.88 -1.86
CA ILE A 245 2.43 -13.39 -0.51
C ILE A 245 3.68 -13.56 0.38
N ARG A 246 4.44 -14.66 0.25
CA ARG A 246 5.74 -14.79 0.94
C ARG A 246 6.77 -13.78 0.43
N CYS A 247 6.84 -13.49 -0.86
CA CYS A 247 7.74 -12.45 -1.37
C CYS A 247 7.33 -11.06 -0.87
N TYR A 248 6.03 -10.74 -0.83
CA TYR A 248 5.56 -9.44 -0.32
C TYR A 248 5.69 -9.30 1.21
N ALA A 249 5.47 -10.37 1.96
CA ALA A 249 5.65 -10.40 3.42
C ALA A 249 7.13 -10.46 3.83
N MET A 250 7.97 -11.23 3.14
CA MET A 250 9.44 -11.22 3.37
C MET A 250 10.07 -9.89 2.96
N GLN A 251 9.46 -9.14 2.04
CA GLN A 251 9.89 -7.78 1.74
C GLN A 251 9.53 -6.79 2.87
N GLN A 252 8.55 -7.07 3.73
CA GLN A 252 8.19 -6.19 4.86
C GLN A 252 8.98 -6.47 6.16
N ASP A 253 9.74 -7.56 6.22
CA ASP A 253 10.56 -7.98 7.37
C ASP A 253 12.09 -7.97 7.07
N LEU A 254 12.52 -7.26 6.03
CA LEU A 254 13.93 -7.00 5.71
C LEU A 254 14.18 -5.50 5.58
#